data_AF-A0A0J7KIV0-F1
#
_entry.id   AF-A0A0J7KIV0-F1
#
_cell.length_a   1.000
_cell.length_b   1.000
_cell.length_c   1.000
_cell.angle_alpha   90.00
_cell.angle_beta   90.00
_cell.angle_gamma   90.00
#
_symmetry.space_group_name_H-M   'P 1'
#
loop_
_entity.id
_entity.type
_entity.pdbx_description
1 polymer ?
#
loop_
_entity_poly.entity_id
_entity_poly.type
_entity_poly.pdbx_seq_one_letter_code
_entity_poly.pdbx_strand_id
1 'polypeptide(L)'
;MYDEKNVVMASLDRRTTLKFCELPDEQQIIKIEFSNIDLSLDVPLKEVRTFTLRTDMQKYIILVQKLLKYVRHFIDINGMWSTCEQRLSLQTFFFMLFYTAYTEKLNMRSFHVNVTTELPIRGGLGSSTSFA
;
A
#
# COMPACT_ATOMS: atom_id res chain seq x y z
N MET A 1 -22.89 -26.83 -18.64
CA MET A 1 -23.64 -27.01 -17.38
C MET A 1 -22.60 -26.82 -16.28
N TYR A 2 -22.65 -25.71 -15.54
CA TYR A 2 -21.75 -25.50 -14.41
C TYR A 2 -22.43 -26.10 -13.17
N ASP A 3 -21.77 -27.04 -12.50
CA ASP A 3 -22.21 -27.51 -11.19
C ASP A 3 -22.09 -26.37 -10.18
N GLU A 4 -23.23 -25.95 -9.64
CA GLU A 4 -23.28 -24.98 -8.56
C GLU A 4 -22.88 -25.68 -7.25
N LYS A 5 -21.77 -25.25 -6.65
CA LYS A 5 -21.24 -25.81 -5.41
C LYS A 5 -21.32 -24.78 -4.30
N ASN A 6 -21.90 -25.16 -3.17
CA ASN A 6 -21.91 -24.33 -1.97
C ASN A 6 -20.52 -24.31 -1.33
N VAL A 7 -20.02 -23.12 -1.03
CA VAL A 7 -18.71 -22.89 -0.39
C VAL A 7 -18.93 -22.24 0.96
N VAL A 8 -18.24 -22.76 1.98
CA VAL A 8 -18.16 -22.12 3.31
C VAL A 8 -16.79 -21.48 3.45
N MET A 9 -16.77 -20.18 3.76
CA MET A 9 -15.55 -19.44 4.08
C MET A 9 -15.57 -19.06 5.56
N ALA A 10 -14.41 -19.17 6.22
CA ALA A 10 -14.22 -18.80 7.61
C ALA A 10 -12.93 -18.02 7.77
N SER A 11 -12.84 -17.20 8.82
CA SER A 11 -11.60 -16.54 9.20
C SER A 11 -10.61 -17.54 9.78
N LEU A 12 -9.32 -17.24 9.65
CA LEU A 12 -8.25 -17.96 10.32
C LEU A 12 -7.79 -17.14 11.52
N ASP A 13 -7.50 -17.80 12.63
CA ASP A 13 -6.85 -17.14 13.78
C ASP A 13 -5.34 -16.99 13.53
N ARG A 14 -5.01 -16.31 12.43
CA ARG A 14 -3.67 -15.90 12.03
C ARG A 14 -3.76 -14.47 11.54
N ARG A 15 -3.15 -13.55 12.27
CA ARG A 15 -3.44 -12.13 12.11
C ARG A 15 -2.39 -11.42 11.27
N THR A 16 -2.83 -10.41 10.54
CA THR A 16 -1.98 -9.35 10.02
C THR A 16 -2.11 -8.16 10.95
N THR A 17 -0.98 -7.66 11.45
CA THR A 17 -0.92 -6.54 12.38
C THR A 17 -0.30 -5.34 11.69
N LEU A 18 -1.05 -4.24 11.66
CA LEU A 18 -0.59 -2.92 11.25
C LEU A 18 -0.24 -2.10 12.49
N LYS A 19 1.00 -1.62 12.55
CA LYS A 19 1.40 -0.54 13.46
C LYS A 19 1.51 0.74 12.64
N PHE A 20 0.83 1.78 13.11
CA PHE A 20 0.82 3.10 12.49
C PHE A 20 1.15 4.14 13.56
N CYS A 21 2.17 4.95 13.32
CA CYS A 21 2.61 5.97 14.25
C CYS A 21 2.98 7.25 13.50
N GLU A 22 2.54 8.40 14.00
CA GLU A 22 3.06 9.69 13.53
C GLU A 22 4.53 9.83 13.95
N LEU A 23 5.34 10.39 13.05
CA LEU A 23 6.75 10.69 13.30
C LEU A 23 6.92 12.20 13.45
N PRO A 24 7.98 12.66 14.14
CA PRO A 24 8.33 14.08 14.17
C PRO A 24 8.41 14.70 12.77
N ASP A 25 7.83 15.88 12.61
CA ASP A 25 7.74 16.56 11.31
C ASP A 25 9.12 16.83 10.71
N GLU A 26 10.16 17.01 11.52
CA GLU A 26 11.54 17.28 11.08
C GLU A 26 12.10 16.15 10.22
N GLN A 27 11.60 14.92 10.36
CA GLN A 27 12.09 13.78 9.58
C GLN A 27 11.72 13.88 8.09
N GLN A 28 10.58 14.50 7.76
CA GLN A 28 10.07 14.64 6.38
C GLN A 28 10.07 13.32 5.57
N ILE A 29 9.72 12.20 6.20
CA ILE A 29 9.67 10.87 5.57
C ILE A 29 8.40 10.09 5.92
N ILE A 30 8.07 9.14 5.05
CA ILE A 30 7.16 8.03 5.33
C ILE A 30 8.02 6.79 5.45
N LYS A 31 8.12 6.26 6.67
CA LYS A 31 8.84 5.02 6.94
C LYS A 31 7.90 3.83 6.71
N ILE A 32 8.32 2.88 5.89
CA ILE A 32 7.52 1.69 5.53
C ILE A 32 8.34 0.45 5.84
N GLU A 33 7.80 -0.44 6.68
CA GLU A 33 8.41 -1.72 7.03
C GLU A 33 7.41 -2.86 6.85
N PHE A 34 7.62 -3.73 5.86
CA PHE A 34 6.85 -4.96 5.68
C PHE A 34 7.79 -6.16 5.91
N SER A 35 7.96 -6.55 7.17
CA SER A 35 9.03 -7.48 7.58
C SER A 35 8.91 -8.86 6.94
N ASN A 36 7.68 -9.35 6.70
CA ASN A 36 7.46 -10.67 6.09
C ASN A 36 7.97 -10.78 4.65
N ILE A 37 8.18 -9.65 3.96
CA ILE A 37 8.69 -9.60 2.58
C ILE A 37 10.04 -8.86 2.49
N ASP A 38 10.72 -8.69 3.62
CA ASP A 38 12.02 -8.02 3.73
C ASP A 38 12.04 -6.64 3.06
N LEU A 39 11.01 -5.83 3.34
CA LEU A 39 10.91 -4.46 2.82
C LEU A 39 11.08 -3.45 3.95
N SER A 40 12.03 -2.54 3.77
CA SER A 40 12.22 -1.36 4.62
C SER A 40 12.58 -0.16 3.74
N LEU A 41 11.75 0.88 3.76
CA LEU A 41 11.92 2.08 2.95
C LEU A 41 11.70 3.33 3.78
N ASP A 42 12.55 4.33 3.57
CA ASP A 42 12.31 5.71 4.00
C ASP A 42 11.98 6.53 2.76
N VAL A 43 10.69 6.85 2.58
CA VAL A 43 10.20 7.55 1.39
C VAL A 43 10.10 9.04 1.71
N PRO A 44 10.82 9.93 1.00
CA PRO A 44 10.72 11.36 1.26
C PRO A 44 9.28 11.85 1.08
N LEU A 45 8.77 12.56 2.08
CA LEU A 45 7.40 13.05 2.11
C LEU A 45 7.10 14.01 0.93
N LYS A 46 8.14 14.68 0.44
CA LYS A 46 8.08 15.54 -0.76
C LYS A 46 7.66 14.77 -2.01
N GLU A 47 8.14 13.54 -2.21
CA GLU A 47 7.79 12.73 -3.39
C GLU A 47 6.30 12.40 -3.39
N VAL A 48 5.75 12.08 -2.23
CA VAL A 48 4.34 11.74 -2.03
C VAL A 48 3.44 12.99 -2.08
N ARG A 49 3.89 14.12 -1.54
CA ARG A 49 3.17 15.41 -1.64
C ARG A 49 3.14 15.96 -3.07
N THR A 50 4.19 15.74 -3.86
CA THR A 50 4.22 16.18 -5.25
C THR A 50 3.08 15.55 -6.04
N PHE A 51 2.67 14.32 -5.70
CA PHE A 51 1.49 13.71 -6.26
C PHE A 51 0.19 14.41 -5.83
N THR A 52 -0.02 14.66 -4.53
CA THR A 52 -1.28 15.26 -4.04
C THR A 52 -1.52 16.69 -4.52
N LEU A 53 -0.45 17.42 -4.85
CA LEU A 53 -0.50 18.79 -5.36
C LEU A 53 -0.78 18.90 -6.87
N ARG A 54 -0.83 17.78 -7.61
CA ARG A 54 -1.06 17.81 -9.06
C ARG A 54 -2.47 18.28 -9.41
N THR A 55 -2.55 19.22 -10.35
CA THR A 55 -3.83 19.81 -10.80
C THR A 55 -4.70 18.82 -11.60
N ASP A 56 -4.10 17.78 -12.18
CA ASP A 56 -4.80 16.73 -12.93
C ASP A 56 -5.27 15.55 -12.06
N MET A 57 -5.11 15.62 -10.74
CA MET A 57 -5.44 14.55 -9.79
C MET A 57 -6.87 14.02 -9.89
N GLN A 58 -7.86 14.91 -10.08
CA GLN A 58 -9.25 14.51 -10.33
C GLN A 58 -9.36 13.47 -11.45
N LYS A 59 -8.59 13.65 -12.53
CA LYS A 59 -8.61 12.75 -13.69
C LYS A 59 -7.95 11.40 -13.40
N TYR A 60 -7.02 11.33 -12.46
CA TYR A 60 -6.38 10.07 -12.05
C TYR A 60 -7.27 9.24 -11.13
N ILE A 61 -8.05 9.90 -10.27
CA ILE A 61 -8.87 9.20 -9.28
C ILE A 61 -10.23 8.79 -9.83
N ILE A 62 -10.83 9.61 -10.69
CA ILE A 62 -12.03 9.21 -11.46
C ILE A 62 -11.72 8.00 -12.34
N LEU A 63 -10.48 7.89 -12.84
CA LEU A 63 -10.05 6.77 -13.67
C LEU A 63 -9.02 5.91 -12.93
N VAL A 64 -9.50 4.98 -12.10
CA VAL A 64 -8.70 4.00 -11.32
C VAL A 64 -7.48 3.44 -12.09
N GLN A 65 -7.65 3.14 -13.38
CA GLN A 65 -6.56 2.66 -14.24
C GLN A 65 -5.38 3.64 -14.37
N LYS A 66 -5.64 4.95 -14.39
CA LYS A 66 -4.60 5.99 -14.41
C LYS A 66 -3.88 6.06 -13.07
N LEU A 67 -4.60 6.00 -11.94
CA LEU A 67 -3.97 5.94 -10.62
C LEU A 67 -3.05 4.72 -10.50
N LEU A 68 -3.52 3.54 -10.91
CA LEU A 68 -2.69 2.32 -10.93
C LEU A 68 -1.46 2.43 -11.85
N LYS A 69 -1.58 3.09 -13.01
CA LYS A 69 -0.42 3.36 -13.89
C LYS A 69 0.57 4.31 -13.22
N TYR A 70 0.07 5.37 -12.58
CA TYR A 70 0.91 6.31 -11.85
C TYR A 70 1.66 5.63 -10.71
N VAL A 71 0.95 4.88 -9.86
CA VAL A 71 1.56 4.15 -8.73
C VAL A 71 2.66 3.21 -9.22
N ARG A 72 2.39 2.45 -10.29
CA ARG A 72 3.40 1.57 -10.90
C ARG A 72 4.62 2.34 -11.35
N HIS A 73 4.43 3.44 -12.06
CA HIS A 73 5.53 4.29 -12.49
C HIS A 73 6.30 4.86 -11.30
N PHE A 74 5.60 5.37 -10.29
CA PHE A 74 6.17 5.97 -9.08
C PHE A 74 7.09 5.00 -8.33
N ILE A 75 6.66 3.76 -8.10
CA ILE A 75 7.50 2.78 -7.39
C ILE A 75 8.65 2.26 -8.26
N ASP A 76 8.45 2.17 -9.58
CA ASP A 76 9.44 1.64 -10.52
C ASP A 76 10.58 2.67 -10.73
N ILE A 77 10.29 3.96 -10.92
CA ILE A 77 11.33 5.00 -11.11
C ILE A 77 12.16 5.25 -9.86
N ASN A 78 11.57 5.06 -8.67
CA ASN A 78 12.24 5.25 -7.39
C ASN A 78 12.96 3.98 -6.91
N GLY A 79 12.95 2.88 -7.68
CA GLY A 79 13.66 1.65 -7.34
C GLY A 79 13.23 1.03 -6.01
N MET A 80 11.95 1.15 -5.65
CA MET A 80 11.46 0.82 -4.30
C MET A 80 11.32 -0.67 -4.01
N TRP A 81 11.57 -1.55 -4.99
CA TRP A 81 11.32 -2.98 -4.86
C TRP A 81 12.38 -3.81 -5.57
N SER A 82 12.63 -5.00 -5.04
CA SER A 82 13.52 -6.03 -5.63
C SER A 82 12.80 -7.35 -5.91
N THR A 83 11.63 -7.58 -5.28
CA THR A 83 10.82 -8.78 -5.50
C THR A 83 9.41 -8.47 -5.98
N CYS A 84 8.75 -9.46 -6.58
CA CYS A 84 7.35 -9.33 -7.01
C CYS A 84 6.39 -9.02 -5.84
N GLU A 85 6.61 -9.64 -4.68
CA GLU A 85 5.77 -9.41 -3.49
C GLU A 85 5.91 -7.97 -2.98
N GLN A 86 7.13 -7.46 -2.88
CA GLN A 86 7.39 -6.06 -2.54
C GLN A 86 6.69 -5.12 -3.51
N ARG A 87 6.81 -5.40 -4.81
CA ARG A 87 6.16 -4.59 -5.85
C ARG A 87 4.65 -4.57 -5.69
N LEU A 88 4.00 -5.71 -5.48
CA LEU A 88 2.55 -5.80 -5.30
C LEU A 88 2.09 -5.12 -4.01
N SER A 89 2.78 -5.35 -2.89
CA SER A 89 2.47 -4.70 -1.61
C SER A 89 2.61 -3.18 -1.70
N LEU A 90 3.66 -2.68 -2.36
CA LEU A 90 3.84 -1.23 -2.59
C LEU A 90 2.79 -0.66 -3.54
N GLN A 91 2.39 -1.39 -4.59
CA GLN A 91 1.30 -0.97 -5.45
C GLN A 91 0.00 -0.79 -4.67
N THR A 92 -0.37 -1.77 -3.84
CA THR A 92 -1.56 -1.70 -3.00
C THR A 92 -1.44 -0.56 -1.98
N PHE A 93 -0.33 -0.47 -1.27
CA PHE A 93 -0.10 0.56 -0.25
C PHE A 93 -0.20 1.98 -0.83
N PHE A 94 0.55 2.28 -1.89
CA PHE A 94 0.53 3.62 -2.49
C PHE A 94 -0.77 3.92 -3.21
N PHE A 95 -1.42 2.93 -3.82
CA PHE A 95 -2.74 3.13 -4.40
C PHE A 95 -3.75 3.57 -3.34
N MET A 96 -3.83 2.85 -2.22
CA MET A 96 -4.72 3.18 -1.11
C MET A 96 -4.35 4.53 -0.49
N LEU A 97 -3.05 4.76 -0.21
CA LEU A 97 -2.57 6.01 0.36
C LEU A 97 -2.94 7.22 -0.50
N PHE A 98 -2.68 7.15 -1.81
CA PHE A 98 -2.98 8.22 -2.75
C PHE A 98 -4.47 8.46 -2.95
N TYR A 99 -5.25 7.37 -3.02
CA TYR A 99 -6.70 7.46 -3.13
C TYR A 99 -7.30 8.12 -1.87
N THR A 100 -6.94 7.64 -0.69
CA THR A 100 -7.42 8.18 0.60
C THR A 100 -6.93 9.61 0.83
N ALA A 101 -5.65 9.90 0.59
CA ALA A 101 -5.10 11.25 0.78
C ALA A 101 -5.82 12.30 -0.06
N TYR A 102 -6.22 11.95 -1.28
CA TYR A 102 -6.98 12.85 -2.13
C TYR A 102 -8.45 12.97 -1.73
N THR A 103 -9.13 11.83 -1.52
CA THR A 103 -10.58 11.80 -1.21
C THR A 103 -10.88 12.51 0.12
N GLU A 104 -10.04 12.27 1.12
CA GLU A 104 -10.15 12.88 2.44
C GLU A 104 -9.39 14.21 2.58
N LYS A 105 -8.72 14.68 1.52
CA LYS A 105 -7.90 15.92 1.50
C LYS A 105 -6.88 15.97 2.64
N LEU A 106 -6.20 14.85 2.89
CA LEU A 106 -5.26 14.73 4.00
C LEU A 106 -4.03 15.61 3.79
N ASN A 107 -3.68 16.39 4.82
CA ASN A 107 -2.37 17.03 4.89
C ASN A 107 -1.36 16.03 5.45
N MET A 108 -0.59 15.38 4.56
CA MET A 108 0.28 14.28 4.93
C MET A 108 1.49 14.77 5.74
N ARG A 109 1.70 14.18 6.92
CA ARG A 109 2.85 14.36 7.81
C ARG A 109 3.82 13.19 7.72
N SER A 110 4.92 13.26 8.44
CA SER A 110 5.82 12.11 8.58
C SER A 110 5.13 11.01 9.40
N PHE A 111 5.22 9.76 8.96
CA PHE A 111 4.65 8.62 9.70
C PHE A 111 5.40 7.33 9.43
N HIS A 112 5.25 6.38 10.33
CA HIS A 112 5.78 5.03 10.24
C HIS A 112 4.64 4.02 10.11
N VAL A 113 4.76 3.15 9.11
CA VAL A 113 3.94 1.98 8.92
C VAL A 113 4.79 0.74 9.08
N ASN A 114 4.39 -0.15 9.97
CA ASN A 114 4.96 -1.49 10.05
C ASN A 114 3.84 -2.53 9.92
N VAL A 115 3.96 -3.42 8.93
CA VAL A 115 3.04 -4.54 8.73
C VAL A 115 3.76 -5.86 8.95
N THR A 116 3.17 -6.67 9.82
CA THR A 116 3.58 -8.05 10.08
C THR A 116 2.39 -8.98 9.90
N THR A 117 2.63 -10.23 9.50
CA THR A 117 1.58 -11.23 9.33
C THR A 117 2.01 -12.62 9.78
N GLU A 118 1.09 -13.36 10.36
CA GLU A 118 1.22 -14.79 10.67
C GLU A 118 0.74 -15.67 9.50
N LEU A 119 0.13 -15.07 8.48
CA LEU A 119 -0.32 -15.79 7.29
C LEU A 119 0.89 -16.11 6.40
N PRO A 120 0.97 -17.36 5.88
CA PRO A 120 2.01 -17.72 4.94
C PRO A 120 1.85 -16.94 3.64
N ILE A 121 2.91 -16.27 3.21
CA ILE A 121 2.97 -15.63 1.90
C ILE A 121 2.79 -16.70 0.81
N ARG A 122 1.93 -16.42 -0.17
CA ARG A 122 1.57 -17.36 -1.27
C ARG A 122 0.89 -18.67 -0.83
N GLY A 123 0.39 -18.76 0.40
CA GLY A 123 -0.31 -19.96 0.88
C GLY A 123 -1.77 -20.11 0.41
N GLY A 124 -2.31 -19.14 -0.35
CA GLY A 124 -3.72 -19.14 -0.74
C GLY A 124 -4.70 -18.85 0.41
N LEU A 125 -4.20 -18.39 1.56
CA LEU A 125 -4.97 -18.17 2.80
C LEU A 125 -5.39 -16.70 2.99
N GLY A 126 -5.45 -15.92 1.90
CA GLY A 126 -5.89 -14.52 1.97
C GLY A 126 -4.90 -13.54 2.57
N SER A 127 -3.58 -13.81 2.52
CA SER A 127 -2.55 -12.89 3.04
C SER A 127 -2.61 -11.50 2.38
N SER A 128 -2.85 -11.44 1.07
CA SER A 128 -3.02 -10.19 0.33
C SER A 128 -4.29 -9.44 0.71
N THR A 129 -5.37 -10.17 0.98
CA THR A 129 -6.65 -9.58 1.41
C THR A 129 -6.58 -9.07 2.83
N SER A 130 -5.84 -9.74 3.71
CA SER A 130 -5.62 -9.25 5.08
C SER A 130 -4.66 -8.07 5.15
N PHE A 131 -3.83 -7.86 4.12
CA PHE A 131 -2.92 -6.72 4.00
C PHE A 131 -3.62 -5.46 3.47
N ALA A 132 -4.51 -5.61 2.50
CA ALA A 132 -5.21 -4.51 1.81
C ALA A 132 -6.37 -3.94 2.64
#